data_AF-A0A7S3WRB2-F1
#
_entry.id   AF-A0A7S3WRB2-F1
#
_cell.length_a   1.000
_cell.length_b   1.000
_cell.length_c   1.000
_cell.angle_alpha   90.00
_cell.angle_beta   90.00
_cell.angle_gamma   90.00
#
_symmetry.space_group_name_H-M   'P 1'
#
loop_
_entity.id
_entity.type
_entity.pdbx_description
1 polymer ?
#
loop_
_entity_poly.entity_id
_entity_poly.type
_entity_poly.pdbx_seq_one_letter_code
_entity_poly.pdbx_strand_id
1 'polypeptide(L)'
;MFACLSLSLSAHAFSGGPRQLQSWLFGWPESDSSSNATSSNAWDGSLIDVDTPLEELETVGLGDGESYRLVMSDEFETEGRRFSEVDRDPIWTAVARHDPTNGNLAYMTPQMVSTHAGALEIYTTNTGFRASRYASGSVQSWEKACLQGGIVDVSFSLPGEPGAPGVWPAIWMLGNLGRATYPLSNDGLWPFSFGACDRSLGGQVLSACSDQPARGSGLRPYQGRGVPEVDLLEARPCADIAAASDRPALAVAHNNLTCGITTFQVAPRLPGRLRPNHGSFPSARRPWYPNLTFGRRSEIDALWYGGDHFDSLGAYFPLSPSYHTPPRAPHSGAAAAAEAAGSYGGFGSSLFDAGFFGAP
;
A
#
# COMPACT_ATOMS: atom_id res chain seq x y z
N MET A 1 -0.01 0.09 15.51
CA MET A 1 -1.29 -0.02 14.76
C MET A 1 -1.11 -1.21 13.84
N PHE A 2 -2.07 -2.13 13.72
CA PHE A 2 -1.98 -3.18 12.70
C PHE A 2 -2.54 -2.67 11.38
N ALA A 3 -1.74 -2.72 10.32
CA ALA A 3 -2.10 -2.38 8.95
C ALA A 3 -2.02 -3.64 8.07
N CYS A 4 -2.99 -3.88 7.20
CA CYS A 4 -3.06 -5.08 6.37
C CYS A 4 -2.97 -4.69 4.89
N LEU A 5 -2.24 -5.47 4.09
CA LEU A 5 -2.02 -5.18 2.67
C LEU A 5 -3.24 -5.55 1.81
N SER A 6 -3.57 -4.67 0.87
CA SER A 6 -4.66 -4.75 -0.10
C SER A 6 -4.10 -4.49 -1.48
N LEU A 7 -4.14 -5.49 -2.37
CA LEU A 7 -3.78 -5.37 -3.77
C LEU A 7 -5.06 -5.28 -4.60
N SER A 8 -5.04 -4.50 -5.67
CA SER A 8 -6.25 -4.13 -6.41
C SER A 8 -5.94 -3.65 -7.82
N LEU A 9 -6.90 -3.84 -8.71
CA LEU A 9 -6.94 -3.25 -10.03
C LEU A 9 -8.37 -2.78 -10.27
N SER A 10 -8.57 -1.46 -10.24
CA SER A 10 -9.89 -0.85 -10.46
C SER A 10 -10.00 -0.32 -11.89
N ALA A 11 -11.22 -0.10 -12.40
CA ALA A 11 -11.43 0.45 -13.74
C ALA A 11 -12.20 1.77 -13.66
N HIS A 12 -11.70 2.84 -14.27
CA HIS A 12 -12.22 4.20 -14.04
C HIS A 12 -12.40 4.99 -15.34
N ALA A 13 -13.42 5.85 -15.38
CA ALA A 13 -13.60 6.84 -16.43
C ALA A 13 -12.65 8.04 -16.23
N PHE A 14 -11.35 7.79 -16.36
CA PHE A 14 -10.33 8.81 -16.25
C PHE A 14 -10.32 9.77 -17.45
N SER A 15 -10.75 11.00 -17.20
CA SER A 15 -10.09 12.18 -17.76
C SER A 15 -9.30 12.83 -16.62
N GLY A 16 -7.99 12.59 -16.49
CA GLY A 16 -7.20 13.17 -15.41
C GLY A 16 -6.91 12.28 -14.18
N GLY A 17 -6.93 10.95 -14.25
CA GLY A 17 -6.49 10.06 -13.14
C GLY A 17 -7.42 9.99 -11.91
N PRO A 18 -6.96 9.68 -10.66
CA PRO A 18 -5.63 9.97 -10.07
C PRO A 18 -4.58 8.82 -10.08
N ARG A 19 -3.52 8.82 -9.21
CA ARG A 19 -2.03 8.43 -9.30
C ARG A 19 -1.70 6.90 -9.31
N GLN A 20 -0.54 6.15 -9.34
CA GLN A 20 0.93 5.88 -9.76
C GLN A 20 1.69 4.40 -9.47
N LEU A 21 2.88 4.12 -8.75
CA LEU A 21 3.49 2.83 -8.02
C LEU A 21 4.85 2.80 -7.12
N GLN A 22 4.94 2.18 -5.86
CA GLN A 22 6.04 1.39 -5.07
C GLN A 22 6.31 1.59 -3.49
N SER A 23 7.37 1.01 -2.83
CA SER A 23 7.49 0.44 -1.41
C SER A 23 8.09 1.26 -0.19
N TRP A 24 8.02 0.74 1.09
CA TRP A 24 8.08 1.53 2.40
C TRP A 24 8.77 0.91 3.65
N LEU A 25 9.04 1.75 4.67
CA LEU A 25 9.58 1.43 6.02
C LEU A 25 8.89 2.27 7.13
N PHE A 26 8.58 1.68 8.30
CA PHE A 26 7.85 2.31 9.43
C PHE A 26 8.41 1.95 10.83
N GLY A 27 8.88 2.95 11.60
CA GLY A 27 9.40 2.74 12.96
C GLY A 27 8.52 3.32 14.09
N TRP A 28 8.22 2.50 15.10
CA TRP A 28 7.75 2.89 16.45
C TRP A 28 8.21 1.82 17.46
N PRO A 29 8.40 2.12 18.77
CA PRO A 29 8.97 1.17 19.73
C PRO A 29 8.14 -0.11 19.95
N GLU A 30 8.83 -1.21 20.26
CA GLU A 30 8.25 -2.55 20.46
C GLU A 30 7.30 -2.69 21.67
N SER A 31 6.53 -3.78 21.65
CA SER A 31 5.80 -4.31 22.81
C SER A 31 5.79 -5.84 22.78
N ASP A 32 5.88 -6.47 23.94
CA ASP A 32 6.17 -7.90 24.12
C ASP A 32 5.13 -8.90 23.52
N SER A 33 5.52 -10.17 23.43
CA SER A 33 5.12 -11.10 22.36
C SER A 33 4.17 -12.27 22.72
N SER A 34 3.80 -13.03 21.68
CA SER A 34 3.53 -14.49 21.62
C SER A 34 2.08 -15.05 21.52
N SER A 35 1.88 -15.93 20.53
CA SER A 35 1.07 -17.17 20.62
C SER A 35 1.22 -18.05 19.35
N ASN A 36 1.50 -19.35 19.50
CA ASN A 36 1.60 -20.33 18.39
C ASN A 36 0.24 -20.92 17.97
N ALA A 37 0.12 -21.36 16.72
CA ALA A 37 -0.82 -22.39 16.26
C ALA A 37 -0.23 -23.16 15.06
N THR A 38 -0.57 -24.45 14.90
CA THR A 38 -0.01 -25.33 13.84
C THR A 38 -1.08 -26.23 13.21
N SER A 39 -1.14 -26.30 11.87
CA SER A 39 -1.48 -27.53 11.12
C SER A 39 -1.40 -27.37 9.59
N SER A 40 -0.34 -27.88 8.98
CA SER A 40 -0.26 -28.47 7.63
C SER A 40 -1.22 -28.00 6.53
N ASN A 41 -0.73 -27.17 5.60
CA ASN A 41 -1.22 -27.12 4.20
C ASN A 41 -0.24 -26.30 3.33
N ALA A 42 0.87 -26.89 2.87
CA ALA A 42 2.04 -26.24 2.23
C ALA A 42 2.80 -25.24 3.13
N TRP A 43 2.07 -24.35 3.79
CA TRP A 43 2.51 -23.52 4.91
C TRP A 43 2.70 -24.39 6.17
N ASP A 44 3.79 -24.17 6.91
CA ASP A 44 4.15 -24.94 8.13
C ASP A 44 3.47 -24.42 9.41
N GLY A 45 2.91 -23.20 9.34
CA GLY A 45 2.39 -22.41 10.46
C GLY A 45 2.97 -20.99 10.49
N SER A 46 4.05 -20.75 9.75
CA SER A 46 4.57 -19.42 9.41
C SER A 46 3.65 -18.67 8.43
N LEU A 47 3.86 -17.36 8.32
CA LEU A 47 3.35 -16.50 7.24
C LEU A 47 4.43 -16.20 6.18
N ILE A 48 5.61 -16.82 6.30
CA ILE A 48 6.69 -16.78 5.32
C ILE A 48 6.47 -17.93 4.33
N ASP A 49 6.56 -17.64 3.03
CA ASP A 49 6.43 -18.64 1.96
C ASP A 49 7.60 -19.63 1.98
N VAL A 50 7.36 -20.85 1.52
CA VAL A 50 8.39 -21.91 1.45
C VAL A 50 9.37 -21.70 0.29
N ASP A 51 8.96 -20.93 -0.72
CA ASP A 51 9.77 -20.59 -1.90
C ASP A 51 10.54 -19.26 -1.73
N THR A 52 10.37 -18.52 -0.62
CA THR A 52 11.10 -17.27 -0.34
C THR A 52 12.63 -17.50 -0.26
N PRO A 53 13.45 -16.71 -1.00
CA PRO A 53 14.91 -16.81 -0.94
C PRO A 53 15.48 -16.57 0.47
N LEU A 54 16.55 -17.30 0.82
CA LEU A 54 17.16 -17.21 2.16
C LEU A 54 17.79 -15.84 2.43
N GLU A 55 18.20 -15.14 1.38
CA GLU A 55 18.72 -13.78 1.39
C GLU A 55 17.67 -12.70 1.71
N GLU A 56 16.37 -12.97 1.53
CA GLU A 56 15.27 -12.03 1.85
C GLU A 56 14.72 -12.23 3.28
N LEU A 57 15.21 -13.23 4.03
CA LEU A 57 14.78 -13.51 5.40
C LEU A 57 15.25 -12.45 6.42
N GLU A 58 16.34 -11.74 6.12
CA GLU A 58 16.89 -10.65 6.93
C GLU A 58 17.34 -9.50 6.01
N THR A 59 16.90 -8.28 6.32
CA THR A 59 17.30 -7.08 5.57
C THR A 59 17.72 -5.98 6.52
N VAL A 60 18.63 -5.12 6.10
CA VAL A 60 18.93 -3.89 6.84
C VAL A 60 17.91 -2.85 6.43
N GLY A 61 17.22 -2.28 7.41
CA GLY A 61 16.31 -1.18 7.18
C GLY A 61 17.05 -0.04 6.51
N LEU A 62 16.71 0.21 5.24
CA LEU A 62 17.28 1.31 4.45
C LEU A 62 17.23 2.65 5.19
N GLY A 63 16.30 2.78 6.14
CA GLY A 63 15.99 3.93 6.97
C GLY A 63 16.78 4.02 8.29
N ASP A 64 16.54 3.12 9.22
CA ASP A 64 17.11 3.19 10.56
C ASP A 64 18.54 2.63 10.65
N GLY A 65 18.97 1.87 9.65
CA GLY A 65 20.19 1.06 9.70
C GLY A 65 20.06 -0.16 10.61
N GLU A 66 18.85 -0.47 11.10
CA GLU A 66 18.57 -1.57 12.01
C GLU A 66 18.30 -2.86 11.23
N SER A 67 18.53 -4.02 11.85
CA SER A 67 18.27 -5.32 11.23
C SER A 67 16.80 -5.72 11.38
N TYR A 68 16.09 -5.87 10.26
CA TYR A 68 14.75 -6.44 10.19
C TYR A 68 14.81 -7.89 9.79
N ARG A 69 14.04 -8.74 10.48
CA ARG A 69 13.76 -10.11 10.06
C ARG A 69 12.38 -10.17 9.40
N LEU A 70 12.29 -10.96 8.34
CA LEU A 70 11.03 -11.27 7.67
C LEU A 70 10.04 -11.92 8.65
N VAL A 71 8.75 -11.56 8.48
CA VAL A 71 7.62 -12.07 9.27
C VAL A 71 6.44 -12.53 8.40
N MET A 72 6.45 -12.18 7.12
CA MET A 72 5.43 -12.52 6.12
C MET A 72 6.04 -12.39 4.72
N SER A 73 5.74 -13.34 3.82
CA SER A 73 6.02 -13.26 2.39
C SER A 73 5.02 -14.09 1.59
N ASP A 74 4.99 -13.89 0.27
CA ASP A 74 4.25 -14.73 -0.68
C ASP A 74 4.90 -14.53 -2.05
N GLU A 75 5.57 -15.56 -2.58
CA GLU A 75 6.25 -15.48 -3.88
C GLU A 75 5.30 -15.86 -5.03
N PHE A 76 4.08 -16.32 -4.71
CA PHE A 76 3.03 -16.67 -5.66
C PHE A 76 3.35 -17.81 -6.65
N GLU A 77 4.44 -18.56 -6.45
CA GLU A 77 4.94 -19.65 -7.32
C GLU A 77 3.97 -20.85 -7.48
N THR A 78 2.99 -21.01 -6.59
CA THR A 78 1.92 -22.01 -6.77
C THR A 78 0.99 -21.59 -7.91
N GLU A 79 1.29 -22.01 -9.15
CA GLU A 79 0.53 -21.77 -10.38
C GLU A 79 -0.99 -22.02 -10.24
N GLY A 80 -1.83 -21.10 -10.72
CA GLY A 80 -3.29 -21.23 -10.74
C GLY A 80 -3.97 -21.17 -9.36
N ARG A 81 -3.26 -20.74 -8.31
CA ARG A 81 -3.79 -20.52 -6.96
C ARG A 81 -4.92 -19.49 -7.01
N ARG A 82 -5.95 -19.74 -6.19
CA ARG A 82 -7.18 -18.93 -6.12
C ARG A 82 -7.43 -18.46 -4.71
N PHE A 83 -8.03 -17.28 -4.61
CA PHE A 83 -8.09 -16.53 -3.36
C PHE A 83 -9.52 -16.25 -2.87
N SER A 84 -10.54 -16.97 -3.36
CA SER A 84 -11.91 -16.69 -2.92
C SER A 84 -12.14 -17.11 -1.45
N GLU A 85 -13.16 -16.53 -0.81
CA GLU A 85 -13.58 -16.86 0.56
C GLU A 85 -13.84 -18.38 0.78
N VAL A 86 -14.05 -19.18 -0.29
CA VAL A 86 -14.18 -20.65 -0.20
C VAL A 86 -12.90 -21.44 -0.49
N ASP A 87 -11.89 -20.84 -1.15
CA ASP A 87 -10.57 -21.47 -1.33
C ASP A 87 -9.76 -21.45 -0.02
N ARG A 88 -10.06 -20.51 0.90
CA ARG A 88 -9.50 -20.40 2.26
C ARG A 88 -7.97 -20.28 2.32
N ASP A 89 -7.41 -19.52 1.38
CA ASP A 89 -6.00 -19.12 1.41
C ASP A 89 -5.59 -18.52 2.78
N PRO A 90 -4.41 -18.85 3.34
CA PRO A 90 -4.05 -18.45 4.70
C PRO A 90 -3.75 -16.95 4.85
N ILE A 91 -3.23 -16.30 3.81
CA ILE A 91 -2.87 -14.87 3.84
C ILE A 91 -3.96 -14.03 3.16
N TRP A 92 -4.47 -14.47 2.02
CA TRP A 92 -5.15 -13.61 1.07
C TRP A 92 -6.66 -13.87 0.96
N THR A 93 -7.42 -12.84 0.56
CA THR A 93 -8.86 -12.95 0.34
C THR A 93 -9.31 -12.04 -0.79
N ALA A 94 -9.76 -12.60 -1.91
CA ALA A 94 -10.22 -11.86 -3.07
C ALA A 94 -11.61 -11.24 -2.87
N VAL A 95 -11.72 -9.98 -3.26
CA VAL A 95 -12.89 -9.12 -3.08
C VAL A 95 -13.97 -9.49 -4.11
N ALA A 96 -15.20 -9.67 -3.63
CA ALA A 96 -16.36 -10.12 -4.43
C ALA A 96 -17.52 -9.11 -4.40
N ARG A 97 -17.28 -7.86 -4.83
CA ARG A 97 -18.21 -6.72 -4.68
C ARG A 97 -17.85 -5.53 -5.57
N HIS A 98 -18.80 -4.63 -5.76
CA HIS A 98 -18.55 -3.29 -6.32
C HIS A 98 -18.03 -2.36 -5.23
N ASP A 99 -17.01 -1.56 -5.52
CA ASP A 99 -16.57 -0.48 -4.63
C ASP A 99 -17.20 0.86 -5.04
N PRO A 100 -18.04 1.49 -4.21
CA PRO A 100 -18.64 2.79 -4.51
C PRO A 100 -17.76 4.00 -4.13
N THR A 101 -16.63 3.80 -3.43
CA THR A 101 -15.93 4.91 -2.72
C THR A 101 -15.14 5.85 -3.64
N ASN A 102 -14.51 5.30 -4.67
CA ASN A 102 -13.53 5.99 -5.53
C ASN A 102 -14.00 6.18 -6.99
N GLY A 103 -15.28 5.92 -7.28
CA GLY A 103 -15.82 6.00 -8.65
C GLY A 103 -15.40 4.85 -9.58
N ASN A 104 -14.93 3.74 -9.03
CA ASN A 104 -14.64 2.50 -9.77
C ASN A 104 -15.90 2.01 -10.52
N LEU A 105 -15.68 1.54 -11.75
CA LEU A 105 -16.70 1.05 -12.70
C LEU A 105 -16.69 -0.48 -12.85
N ALA A 106 -15.71 -1.16 -12.23
CA ALA A 106 -15.59 -2.61 -12.22
C ALA A 106 -16.27 -3.23 -11.01
N TYR A 107 -16.86 -4.41 -11.21
CA TYR A 107 -17.15 -5.31 -10.10
C TYR A 107 -15.86 -6.10 -9.79
N MET A 108 -15.37 -6.01 -8.55
CA MET A 108 -14.26 -6.84 -8.09
C MET A 108 -14.75 -8.27 -7.89
N THR A 109 -14.07 -9.25 -8.50
CA THR A 109 -14.43 -10.67 -8.42
C THR A 109 -13.19 -11.56 -8.30
N PRO A 110 -13.22 -12.63 -7.48
CA PRO A 110 -12.14 -13.61 -7.40
C PRO A 110 -11.80 -14.33 -8.72
N GLN A 111 -12.63 -14.19 -9.75
CA GLN A 111 -12.35 -14.72 -11.10
C GLN A 111 -11.32 -13.91 -11.88
N MET A 112 -10.91 -12.74 -11.36
CA MET A 112 -9.94 -11.83 -11.99
C MET A 112 -8.66 -11.69 -11.13
N VAL A 113 -8.43 -12.65 -10.22
CA VAL A 113 -7.26 -12.76 -9.35
C VAL A 113 -6.81 -14.22 -9.32
N SER A 114 -5.62 -14.50 -9.82
CA SER A 114 -4.98 -15.81 -9.76
C SER A 114 -3.47 -15.65 -9.77
N THR A 115 -2.73 -16.73 -9.52
CA THR A 115 -1.28 -16.75 -9.79
C THR A 115 -0.98 -17.35 -11.16
N HIS A 116 0.10 -16.88 -11.77
CA HIS A 116 0.65 -17.43 -13.01
C HIS A 116 2.15 -17.09 -13.07
N ALA A 117 2.98 -18.09 -13.41
CA ALA A 117 4.39 -17.93 -13.73
C ALA A 117 5.25 -17.16 -12.68
N GLY A 118 5.07 -17.44 -11.39
CA GLY A 118 5.82 -16.79 -10.30
C GLY A 118 5.32 -15.39 -9.95
N ALA A 119 4.04 -15.10 -10.18
CA ALA A 119 3.44 -13.81 -9.87
C ALA A 119 1.94 -13.92 -9.53
N LEU A 120 1.47 -12.99 -8.69
CA LEU A 120 0.05 -12.67 -8.57
C LEU A 120 -0.41 -11.85 -9.77
N GLU A 121 -1.25 -12.42 -10.63
CA GLU A 121 -1.87 -11.70 -11.74
C GLU A 121 -3.28 -11.21 -11.38
N ILE A 122 -3.50 -9.90 -11.55
CA ILE A 122 -4.79 -9.25 -11.40
C ILE A 122 -5.19 -8.66 -12.76
N TYR A 123 -6.36 -9.02 -13.26
CA TYR A 123 -6.81 -8.65 -14.61
C TYR A 123 -7.94 -7.60 -14.58
N THR A 124 -8.16 -6.94 -15.72
CA THR A 124 -9.39 -6.16 -16.02
C THR A 124 -9.97 -6.61 -17.36
N THR A 125 -11.29 -6.68 -17.47
CA THR A 125 -12.01 -6.93 -18.74
C THR A 125 -13.21 -6.00 -18.90
N ASN A 126 -13.55 -5.69 -20.15
CA ASN A 126 -14.73 -4.92 -20.54
C ASN A 126 -15.94 -5.79 -20.95
N THR A 127 -15.86 -7.11 -20.75
CA THR A 127 -16.93 -8.07 -21.10
C THR A 127 -18.17 -8.00 -20.19
N GLY A 128 -18.16 -7.11 -19.19
CA GLY A 128 -19.22 -6.95 -18.20
C GLY A 128 -19.22 -8.03 -17.10
N PHE A 129 -19.65 -7.66 -15.90
CA PHE A 129 -19.91 -8.60 -14.82
C PHE A 129 -21.01 -8.11 -13.88
N ARG A 130 -22.03 -8.94 -13.66
CA ARG A 130 -23.26 -8.57 -12.94
C ARG A 130 -23.89 -7.30 -13.55
N ALA A 131 -23.88 -6.17 -12.82
CA ALA A 131 -24.40 -4.88 -13.28
C ALA A 131 -23.30 -3.90 -13.73
N SER A 132 -22.03 -4.29 -13.63
CA SER A 132 -20.88 -3.44 -13.95
C SER A 132 -20.42 -3.66 -15.39
N ARG A 133 -19.96 -2.58 -16.03
CA ARG A 133 -19.40 -2.62 -17.40
C ARG A 133 -18.07 -3.37 -17.45
N TYR A 134 -17.32 -3.35 -16.36
CA TYR A 134 -16.03 -4.01 -16.25
C TYR A 134 -16.06 -5.09 -15.17
N ALA A 135 -15.23 -6.11 -15.32
CA ALA A 135 -14.84 -7.00 -14.24
C ALA A 135 -13.36 -6.73 -13.94
N SER A 136 -12.98 -6.79 -12.67
CA SER A 136 -11.57 -6.70 -12.27
C SER A 136 -11.33 -7.41 -10.93
N GLY A 137 -10.12 -7.34 -10.40
CA GLY A 137 -9.71 -8.08 -9.21
C GLY A 137 -9.15 -7.18 -8.09
N SER A 138 -9.31 -7.66 -6.86
CA SER A 138 -8.62 -7.14 -5.68
C SER A 138 -8.53 -8.26 -4.65
N VAL A 139 -7.48 -8.23 -3.83
CA VAL A 139 -7.16 -9.23 -2.82
C VAL A 139 -6.59 -8.58 -1.56
N GLN A 140 -7.01 -9.07 -0.39
CA GLN A 140 -6.78 -8.42 0.91
C GLN A 140 -6.25 -9.43 1.94
N SER A 141 -5.28 -9.00 2.75
CA SER A 141 -4.77 -9.74 3.92
C SER A 141 -5.46 -9.37 5.25
N TRP A 142 -6.53 -8.58 5.16
CA TRP A 142 -7.37 -8.14 6.29
C TRP A 142 -7.82 -9.31 7.20
N GLU A 143 -7.63 -9.15 8.51
CA GLU A 143 -7.83 -10.16 9.57
C GLU A 143 -7.11 -11.51 9.34
N LYS A 144 -6.07 -11.54 8.49
CA LYS A 144 -5.21 -12.72 8.25
C LYS A 144 -3.73 -12.45 8.52
N ALA A 145 -3.17 -11.44 7.85
CA ALA A 145 -1.78 -11.04 8.02
C ALA A 145 -1.68 -9.50 7.98
N CYS A 146 -1.23 -8.90 9.08
CA CYS A 146 -1.18 -7.46 9.26
C CYS A 146 0.04 -7.06 10.10
N LEU A 147 0.73 -6.00 9.69
CA LEU A 147 1.99 -5.55 10.25
C LEU A 147 1.78 -4.41 11.26
N GLN A 148 2.57 -4.37 12.34
CA GLN A 148 2.54 -3.26 13.31
C GLN A 148 3.48 -2.08 12.93
N GLY A 149 4.43 -2.35 12.04
CA GLY A 149 5.52 -1.49 11.60
C GLY A 149 6.49 -2.34 10.77
N GLY A 150 7.71 -1.84 10.55
CA GLY A 150 8.74 -2.48 9.74
C GLY A 150 8.62 -2.17 8.25
N ILE A 151 9.09 -3.08 7.41
CA ILE A 151 9.29 -2.89 5.97
C ILE A 151 8.22 -3.65 5.19
N VAL A 152 7.77 -3.07 4.08
CA VAL A 152 6.98 -3.77 3.06
C VAL A 152 7.59 -3.48 1.70
N ASP A 153 8.25 -4.49 1.12
CA ASP A 153 8.68 -4.44 -0.28
C ASP A 153 7.79 -5.33 -1.16
N VAL A 154 7.67 -4.95 -2.43
CA VAL A 154 6.79 -5.58 -3.42
C VAL A 154 7.39 -5.43 -4.82
N SER A 155 7.72 -6.55 -5.46
CA SER A 155 8.02 -6.60 -6.90
C SER A 155 6.72 -6.62 -7.71
N PHE A 156 6.71 -5.99 -8.89
CA PHE A 156 5.48 -5.80 -9.67
C PHE A 156 5.72 -5.55 -11.17
N SER A 157 4.68 -5.79 -11.96
CA SER A 157 4.49 -5.21 -13.31
C SER A 157 3.09 -4.60 -13.41
N LEU A 158 2.96 -3.52 -14.18
CA LEU A 158 1.71 -2.83 -14.44
C LEU A 158 1.04 -3.35 -15.72
N PRO A 159 -0.31 -3.40 -15.76
CA PRO A 159 -1.05 -3.78 -16.97
C PRO A 159 -1.09 -2.66 -18.00
N GLY A 160 -1.23 -3.03 -19.27
CA GLY A 160 -1.37 -2.10 -20.40
C GLY A 160 -0.07 -1.39 -20.78
N GLU A 161 -0.16 -0.41 -21.69
CA GLU A 161 0.98 0.38 -22.16
C GLU A 161 1.33 1.53 -21.19
N PRO A 162 2.58 2.01 -21.16
CA PRO A 162 2.96 3.20 -20.41
C PRO A 162 2.09 4.41 -20.76
N GLY A 163 1.57 5.10 -19.74
CA GLY A 163 0.70 6.26 -19.91
C GLY A 163 -0.72 5.95 -20.40
N ALA A 164 -1.13 4.69 -20.53
CA ALA A 164 -2.49 4.33 -20.92
C ALA A 164 -3.52 4.62 -19.81
N PRO A 165 -4.64 5.34 -20.10
CA PRO A 165 -5.69 5.61 -19.12
C PRO A 165 -6.72 4.47 -19.03
N GLY A 166 -7.52 4.50 -17.97
CA GLY A 166 -8.74 3.69 -17.82
C GLY A 166 -8.66 2.57 -16.77
N VAL A 167 -7.46 2.19 -16.34
CA VAL A 167 -7.21 1.30 -15.21
C VAL A 167 -6.52 2.04 -14.08
N TRP A 168 -6.83 1.62 -12.85
CA TRP A 168 -6.27 2.11 -11.61
C TRP A 168 -5.81 0.89 -10.77
N PRO A 169 -4.66 0.26 -11.10
CA PRO A 169 -3.94 -0.63 -10.18
C PRO A 169 -3.73 0.04 -8.81
N ALA A 170 -3.48 -0.72 -7.76
CA ALA A 170 -3.23 -0.20 -6.41
C ALA A 170 -2.74 -1.33 -5.50
N ILE A 171 -1.83 -1.02 -4.59
CA ILE A 171 -1.23 -1.92 -3.60
C ILE A 171 -1.07 -1.07 -2.36
N TRP A 172 -1.84 -1.25 -1.30
CA TRP A 172 -1.99 -0.24 -0.24
C TRP A 172 -2.34 -0.90 1.08
N MET A 173 -2.07 -0.22 2.20
CA MET A 173 -2.36 -0.74 3.54
C MET A 173 -3.42 0.09 4.25
N LEU A 174 -4.31 -0.62 4.93
CA LEU A 174 -5.39 -0.04 5.72
C LEU A 174 -5.35 -0.61 7.15
N GLY A 175 -5.67 0.21 8.15
CA GLY A 175 -5.76 -0.25 9.54
C GLY A 175 -6.82 -1.35 9.74
N ASN A 176 -6.44 -2.46 10.37
CA ASN A 176 -7.24 -3.70 10.43
C ASN A 176 -8.68 -3.53 10.97
N LEU A 177 -8.96 -2.49 11.76
CA LEU A 177 -10.32 -2.22 12.28
C LEU A 177 -11.33 -1.82 11.18
N GLY A 178 -10.88 -1.47 9.97
CA GLY A 178 -11.70 -1.21 8.80
C GLY A 178 -11.31 -2.12 7.63
N ARG A 179 -12.29 -2.60 6.86
CA ARG A 179 -12.05 -3.42 5.67
C ARG A 179 -12.10 -2.56 4.41
N ALA A 180 -11.03 -2.64 3.61
CA ALA A 180 -10.92 -1.94 2.35
C ALA A 180 -12.13 -2.24 1.44
N THR A 181 -12.65 -1.20 0.77
CA THR A 181 -13.90 -1.18 -0.03
C THR A 181 -15.25 -1.24 0.76
N TYR A 182 -15.28 -1.56 2.06
CA TYR A 182 -16.51 -1.65 2.87
C TYR A 182 -16.76 -0.34 3.66
N PRO A 183 -17.62 0.60 3.21
CA PRO A 183 -17.60 1.96 3.77
C PRO A 183 -18.07 2.01 5.24
N LEU A 184 -19.03 1.17 5.61
CA LEU A 184 -19.58 1.09 6.97
C LEU A 184 -18.59 0.53 8.01
N SER A 185 -17.47 -0.09 7.60
CA SER A 185 -16.39 -0.45 8.53
C SER A 185 -15.33 0.64 8.68
N ASN A 186 -15.38 1.68 7.85
CA ASN A 186 -14.37 2.75 7.81
C ASN A 186 -14.96 4.08 8.33
N ASP A 187 -16.29 4.21 8.34
CA ASP A 187 -17.02 5.37 8.87
C ASP A 187 -16.64 5.65 10.34
N GLY A 188 -16.29 6.91 10.62
CA GLY A 188 -15.80 7.36 11.94
C GLY A 188 -14.46 6.75 12.40
N LEU A 189 -13.80 5.90 11.60
CA LEU A 189 -12.53 5.26 11.91
C LEU A 189 -11.40 5.70 10.96
N TRP A 190 -11.69 5.89 9.68
CA TRP A 190 -10.74 6.38 8.67
C TRP A 190 -10.78 7.91 8.56
N PRO A 191 -9.63 8.61 8.38
CA PRO A 191 -8.25 8.11 8.43
C PRO A 191 -7.62 8.26 9.84
N PHE A 192 -8.41 8.12 10.91
CA PHE A 192 -8.00 8.54 12.26
C PHE A 192 -6.94 7.64 12.90
N SER A 193 -6.05 8.20 13.72
CA SER A 193 -4.90 7.48 14.30
C SER A 193 -4.54 7.85 15.75
N PHE A 194 -5.25 8.78 16.40
CA PHE A 194 -4.77 9.37 17.66
C PHE A 194 -5.00 8.48 18.89
N GLY A 195 -3.93 8.24 19.64
CA GLY A 195 -3.92 7.40 20.85
C GLY A 195 -4.33 8.10 22.15
N ALA A 196 -4.23 9.43 22.21
CA ALA A 196 -4.43 10.23 23.43
C ALA A 196 -5.84 10.84 23.53
N CYS A 197 -6.30 11.17 24.76
CA CYS A 197 -7.55 11.89 24.95
C CYS A 197 -7.34 13.41 24.83
N ASP A 198 -7.70 13.98 23.68
CA ASP A 198 -7.87 15.41 23.49
C ASP A 198 -9.31 15.69 23.03
N ARG A 199 -10.06 16.46 23.84
CA ARG A 199 -11.47 16.80 23.54
C ARG A 199 -11.62 17.94 22.52
N SER A 200 -10.52 18.57 22.08
CA SER A 200 -10.50 19.47 20.93
C SER A 200 -10.39 18.72 19.59
N LEU A 201 -9.99 17.45 19.62
CA LEU A 201 -9.85 16.58 18.44
C LEU A 201 -11.11 15.70 18.30
N GLY A 202 -12.04 16.15 17.46
CA GLY A 202 -13.26 15.40 17.12
C GLY A 202 -13.07 14.41 15.96
N GLY A 203 -14.07 13.54 15.77
CA GLY A 203 -14.21 12.68 14.59
C GLY A 203 -13.94 11.19 14.84
N GLN A 204 -12.84 10.84 15.51
CA GLN A 204 -12.49 9.44 15.81
C GLN A 204 -13.49 8.82 16.79
N VAL A 205 -14.29 7.86 16.32
CA VAL A 205 -15.33 7.18 17.12
C VAL A 205 -14.71 6.40 18.29
N LEU A 206 -13.58 5.73 18.04
CA LEU A 206 -12.81 5.03 19.08
C LEU A 206 -11.77 5.96 19.71
N SER A 207 -12.24 7.03 20.34
CA SER A 207 -11.39 8.01 21.05
C SER A 207 -10.98 7.51 22.45
N ALA A 208 -9.75 7.82 22.85
CA ALA A 208 -9.25 7.59 24.21
C ALA A 208 -10.00 8.39 25.29
N CYS A 209 -10.86 9.35 24.90
CA CYS A 209 -11.74 10.04 25.84
C CYS A 209 -13.00 9.24 26.24
N SER A 210 -13.25 8.07 25.63
CA SER A 210 -14.41 7.22 25.91
C SER A 210 -14.06 6.03 26.81
N ASP A 211 -14.89 5.79 27.82
CA ASP A 211 -14.87 4.58 28.67
C ASP A 211 -15.80 3.46 28.15
N GLN A 212 -16.50 3.68 27.02
CA GLN A 212 -17.54 2.80 26.51
C GLN A 212 -17.15 2.15 25.16
N PRO A 213 -16.25 1.15 25.15
CA PRO A 213 -16.11 0.27 24.00
C PRO A 213 -17.40 -0.52 23.81
N ALA A 214 -17.76 -0.83 22.55
CA ALA A 214 -18.96 -1.62 22.26
C ALA A 214 -18.90 -2.99 22.99
N ARG A 215 -19.95 -3.35 23.74
CA ARG A 215 -19.92 -4.53 24.61
C ARG A 215 -19.70 -5.80 23.79
N GLY A 216 -18.59 -6.50 24.06
CA GLY A 216 -18.19 -7.72 23.36
C GLY A 216 -17.21 -7.51 22.19
N SER A 217 -16.84 -6.26 21.86
CA SER A 217 -15.89 -5.95 20.77
C SER A 217 -14.42 -6.28 21.03
N GLY A 218 -14.05 -6.66 22.26
CA GLY A 218 -12.64 -6.83 22.67
C GLY A 218 -11.84 -5.53 22.84
N LEU A 219 -12.39 -4.38 22.43
CA LEU A 219 -11.76 -3.06 22.55
C LEU A 219 -11.64 -2.64 24.03
N ARG A 220 -10.53 -1.98 24.37
CA ARG A 220 -10.25 -1.49 25.73
C ARG A 220 -10.86 -0.09 25.94
N PRO A 221 -11.35 0.26 27.14
CA PRO A 221 -11.73 1.64 27.48
C PRO A 221 -10.51 2.56 27.48
N TYR A 222 -10.74 3.85 27.26
CA TYR A 222 -9.73 4.92 27.22
C TYR A 222 -8.59 4.69 26.20
N GLN A 223 -8.83 3.91 25.15
CA GLN A 223 -7.80 3.54 24.17
C GLN A 223 -8.13 4.06 22.77
N GLY A 224 -7.33 5.01 22.29
CA GLY A 224 -7.46 5.58 20.96
C GLY A 224 -7.17 4.56 19.86
N ARG A 225 -8.06 4.49 18.87
CA ARG A 225 -7.99 3.60 17.70
C ARG A 225 -8.63 4.26 16.48
N GLY A 226 -8.11 3.90 15.32
CA GLY A 226 -8.68 4.25 14.02
C GLY A 226 -7.93 3.55 12.90
N VAL A 227 -8.17 4.00 11.67
CA VAL A 227 -7.85 3.32 10.43
C VAL A 227 -7.21 4.33 9.46
N PRO A 228 -5.96 4.79 9.69
CA PRO A 228 -5.24 5.56 8.68
C PRO A 228 -4.85 4.65 7.51
N GLU A 229 -4.46 5.28 6.41
CA GLU A 229 -4.21 4.63 5.11
C GLU A 229 -2.80 4.94 4.64
N VAL A 230 -2.10 3.92 4.18
CA VAL A 230 -0.78 4.04 3.56
C VAL A 230 -0.94 3.56 2.13
N ASP A 231 -0.95 4.50 1.20
CA ASP A 231 -0.65 4.18 -0.17
C ASP A 231 0.85 3.88 -0.25
N LEU A 232 1.17 2.58 -0.07
CA LEU A 232 2.10 1.93 -0.99
C LEU A 232 1.69 2.38 -2.39
N LEU A 233 0.37 2.38 -2.66
CA LEU A 233 -0.16 2.80 -3.92
C LEU A 233 -1.70 3.01 -4.23
N GLU A 234 -2.03 4.17 -4.87
CA GLU A 234 -2.94 4.44 -6.05
C GLU A 234 -2.22 4.17 -7.44
N ALA A 235 -2.67 3.63 -8.62
CA ALA A 235 -1.92 3.59 -9.97
C ALA A 235 -2.35 4.42 -11.27
N ARG A 236 -1.44 5.13 -12.03
CA ARG A 236 -1.79 6.02 -13.22
C ARG A 236 -0.71 6.57 -14.22
N PRO A 237 -1.14 7.14 -15.40
CA PRO A 237 -0.39 8.06 -16.30
C PRO A 237 0.10 9.43 -15.76
N CYS A 238 1.35 9.84 -16.05
CA CYS A 238 1.91 11.09 -15.53
C CYS A 238 1.22 12.39 -16.02
N ALA A 239 0.66 12.40 -17.25
CA ALA A 239 -0.04 13.57 -17.81
C ALA A 239 -1.24 14.01 -16.94
N ASP A 240 -1.95 13.04 -16.39
CA ASP A 240 -3.10 13.23 -15.53
C ASP A 240 -2.69 13.90 -14.19
N ILE A 241 -1.48 13.62 -13.66
CA ILE A 241 -0.92 14.31 -12.48
C ILE A 241 -0.72 15.79 -12.78
N ALA A 242 -0.11 16.08 -13.92
CA ALA A 242 0.24 17.43 -14.32
C ALA A 242 -1.00 18.34 -14.45
N ALA A 243 -2.14 17.77 -14.88
CA ALA A 243 -3.43 18.44 -14.91
C ALA A 243 -4.05 18.64 -13.51
N ALA A 244 -3.95 17.63 -12.62
CA ALA A 244 -4.52 17.70 -11.27
C ALA A 244 -3.74 18.62 -10.30
N SER A 245 -2.43 18.75 -10.49
CA SER A 245 -1.51 19.45 -9.57
C SER A 245 -0.88 20.72 -10.16
N ASP A 246 -1.42 21.27 -11.26
CA ASP A 246 -0.91 22.46 -11.98
C ASP A 246 0.62 22.42 -12.22
N ARG A 247 1.11 21.29 -12.75
CA ARG A 247 2.55 21.06 -13.02
C ARG A 247 2.83 20.90 -14.51
N PRO A 248 2.77 21.97 -15.32
CA PRO A 248 2.99 21.88 -16.77
C PRO A 248 4.36 21.29 -17.15
N ALA A 249 5.39 21.44 -16.30
CA ALA A 249 6.69 20.79 -16.51
C ALA A 249 6.59 19.26 -16.58
N LEU A 250 5.73 18.64 -15.76
CA LEU A 250 5.50 17.19 -15.75
C LEU A 250 4.74 16.73 -17.01
N ALA A 251 3.80 17.54 -17.50
CA ALA A 251 3.13 17.30 -18.79
C ALA A 251 4.08 17.41 -19.99
N VAL A 252 5.13 18.23 -19.91
CA VAL A 252 6.13 18.36 -20.99
C VAL A 252 7.17 17.25 -20.93
N ALA A 253 7.62 16.85 -19.74
CA ALA A 253 8.70 15.87 -19.58
C ALA A 253 8.23 14.40 -19.69
N HIS A 254 7.02 14.07 -19.21
CA HIS A 254 6.64 12.69 -18.89
C HIS A 254 5.22 12.31 -19.32
N ASN A 255 4.54 13.06 -20.19
CA ASN A 255 3.15 12.78 -20.63
C ASN A 255 2.86 11.32 -21.01
N ASN A 256 3.77 10.67 -21.75
CA ASN A 256 3.62 9.30 -22.24
C ASN A 256 4.12 8.22 -21.26
N LEU A 257 4.34 8.56 -19.99
CA LEU A 257 4.78 7.62 -18.95
C LEU A 257 3.66 7.33 -17.95
N THR A 258 3.78 6.19 -17.29
CA THR A 258 3.14 5.90 -16.00
C THR A 258 4.09 6.38 -14.89
N CYS A 259 3.57 6.68 -13.71
CA CYS A 259 4.34 7.30 -12.61
C CYS A 259 4.25 6.45 -11.31
N GLY A 260 5.00 6.77 -10.23
CA GLY A 260 5.15 6.12 -8.89
C GLY A 260 4.54 6.87 -7.67
N ILE A 261 3.55 6.41 -6.86
CA ILE A 261 2.98 7.22 -5.74
C ILE A 261 3.55 6.85 -4.39
N THR A 262 3.43 7.78 -3.45
CA THR A 262 2.94 7.47 -2.11
C THR A 262 1.92 8.50 -1.65
N THR A 263 1.02 8.09 -0.77
CA THR A 263 0.43 8.97 0.25
C THR A 263 0.46 8.24 1.61
N PHE A 264 0.58 9.02 2.67
CA PHE A 264 0.12 8.62 3.99
C PHE A 264 -1.08 9.51 4.35
N GLN A 265 -2.23 8.92 4.62
CA GLN A 265 -3.48 9.63 4.92
C GLN A 265 -3.84 9.40 6.38
N VAL A 266 -3.96 10.50 7.13
CA VAL A 266 -3.98 10.46 8.59
C VAL A 266 -4.78 11.61 9.20
N ALA A 267 -5.65 11.28 10.15
CA ALA A 267 -6.30 12.22 11.05
C ALA A 267 -5.82 11.98 12.50
N PRO A 268 -5.75 13.01 13.35
CA PRO A 268 -6.15 14.39 13.08
C PRO A 268 -5.05 15.15 12.35
N ARG A 269 -5.43 16.13 11.53
CA ARG A 269 -4.44 16.99 10.87
C ARG A 269 -3.49 17.68 11.85
N LEU A 270 -2.26 17.89 11.42
CA LEU A 270 -1.27 18.62 12.20
C LEU A 270 -1.70 20.08 12.48
N PRO A 271 -1.34 20.66 13.63
CA PRO A 271 -1.51 22.09 13.86
C PRO A 271 -0.84 22.94 12.78
N GLY A 272 -1.53 23.95 12.25
CA GLY A 272 -1.05 24.80 11.13
C GLY A 272 0.25 25.60 11.38
N ARG A 273 0.78 25.57 12.61
CA ARG A 273 2.14 26.07 12.94
C ARG A 273 3.26 25.10 12.55
N LEU A 274 2.97 23.80 12.47
CA LEU A 274 3.89 22.74 12.06
C LEU A 274 3.79 22.48 10.55
N ARG A 275 2.55 22.44 10.01
CA ARG A 275 2.32 22.20 8.57
C ARG A 275 3.06 23.22 7.69
N PRO A 276 3.54 22.83 6.50
CA PRO A 276 3.96 23.77 5.48
C PRO A 276 2.75 24.63 5.02
N ASN A 277 3.01 25.80 4.44
CA ASN A 277 1.94 26.60 3.83
C ASN A 277 1.45 25.88 2.56
N HIS A 278 0.16 26.00 2.23
CA HIS A 278 -0.38 25.46 0.97
C HIS A 278 0.43 25.97 -0.24
N GLY A 279 0.85 25.07 -1.13
CA GLY A 279 1.74 25.38 -2.26
C GLY A 279 3.23 25.52 -1.93
N SER A 280 3.64 25.35 -0.67
CA SER A 280 5.03 25.54 -0.20
C SER A 280 5.61 24.27 0.38
N PHE A 281 6.67 23.73 -0.22
CA PHE A 281 7.35 22.50 0.22
C PHE A 281 7.69 22.46 1.73
N PRO A 282 7.72 21.25 2.35
CA PRO A 282 8.22 21.07 3.70
C PRO A 282 9.66 21.59 3.91
N SER A 283 9.99 21.91 5.15
CA SER A 283 11.32 22.41 5.54
C SER A 283 11.69 21.96 6.95
N ALA A 284 12.97 22.05 7.35
CA ALA A 284 13.40 21.64 8.70
C ALA A 284 12.70 22.39 9.87
N ARG A 285 12.02 23.52 9.62
CA ARG A 285 11.20 24.26 10.61
C ARG A 285 9.71 23.94 10.54
N ARG A 286 9.26 23.35 9.43
CA ARG A 286 7.89 22.93 9.13
C ARG A 286 7.97 21.62 8.31
N PRO A 287 8.44 20.51 8.90
CA PRO A 287 8.20 19.20 8.31
C PRO A 287 6.69 18.95 8.40
N TRP A 288 6.18 17.98 7.64
CA TRP A 288 4.87 17.42 7.98
C TRP A 288 5.02 16.67 9.31
N TYR A 289 5.55 15.45 9.27
CA TYR A 289 5.87 14.65 10.45
C TYR A 289 7.39 14.63 10.67
N PRO A 290 7.87 14.55 11.92
CA PRO A 290 9.28 14.22 12.19
C PRO A 290 9.70 12.96 11.43
N ASN A 291 10.95 12.92 10.96
CA ASN A 291 11.60 11.81 10.26
C ASN A 291 10.85 11.21 9.05
N LEU A 292 9.75 11.81 8.58
CA LEU A 292 9.10 11.44 7.33
C LEU A 292 9.98 11.89 6.14
N THR A 293 10.58 10.92 5.47
CA THR A 293 11.47 11.09 4.32
C THR A 293 10.76 10.79 3.00
N PHE A 294 11.39 11.22 1.89
CA PHE A 294 10.91 10.97 0.53
C PHE A 294 12.10 10.51 -0.32
N GLY A 295 11.86 9.55 -1.24
CA GLY A 295 12.91 9.06 -2.14
C GLY A 295 13.51 10.18 -3.00
N ARG A 296 14.80 10.10 -3.37
CA ARG A 296 15.45 11.15 -4.21
C ARG A 296 14.84 11.31 -5.61
N ARG A 297 13.96 10.39 -6.04
CA ARG A 297 13.19 10.46 -7.29
C ARG A 297 11.76 10.96 -7.10
N SER A 298 11.32 11.14 -5.86
CA SER A 298 9.96 11.51 -5.46
C SER A 298 9.82 13.03 -5.32
N GLU A 299 9.00 13.64 -6.16
CA GLU A 299 8.57 15.03 -6.04
C GLU A 299 7.33 15.12 -5.15
N ILE A 300 7.42 15.92 -4.08
CA ILE A 300 6.29 16.17 -3.17
C ILE A 300 5.20 16.97 -3.91
N ASP A 301 3.93 16.58 -3.78
CA ASP A 301 2.81 17.39 -4.25
C ASP A 301 2.51 18.53 -3.27
N ALA A 302 3.13 19.68 -3.52
CA ALA A 302 3.02 20.87 -2.70
C ALA A 302 1.60 21.48 -2.64
N LEU A 303 0.68 21.08 -3.52
CA LEU A 303 -0.69 21.62 -3.56
C LEU A 303 -1.72 20.73 -2.84
N TRP A 304 -1.44 19.45 -2.59
CA TRP A 304 -2.41 18.52 -2.02
C TRP A 304 -1.95 17.95 -0.67
N TYR A 305 -2.39 18.59 0.41
CA TYR A 305 -1.94 18.31 1.78
C TYR A 305 -3.02 17.65 2.68
N GLY A 306 -4.06 17.06 2.08
CA GLY A 306 -5.30 16.70 2.77
C GLY A 306 -6.30 17.85 2.89
N GLY A 307 -7.45 17.58 3.52
CA GLY A 307 -8.56 18.53 3.64
C GLY A 307 -8.57 19.32 4.96
N ASP A 308 -9.76 19.81 5.33
CA ASP A 308 -10.04 20.05 6.74
C ASP A 308 -10.12 18.72 7.50
N HIS A 309 -9.74 18.73 8.78
CA HIS A 309 -9.70 17.59 9.72
C HIS A 309 -8.62 16.51 9.49
N PHE A 310 -8.16 16.23 8.26
CA PHE A 310 -7.11 15.21 8.00
C PHE A 310 -6.00 15.68 7.05
N ASP A 311 -4.83 15.07 7.19
CA ASP A 311 -3.67 15.28 6.34
C ASP A 311 -3.52 14.12 5.35
N SER A 312 -3.21 14.44 4.09
CA SER A 312 -2.73 13.49 3.08
C SER A 312 -1.38 13.99 2.57
N LEU A 313 -0.42 13.07 2.48
CA LEU A 313 1.01 13.37 2.45
C LEU A 313 1.63 12.83 1.16
N GLY A 314 1.21 13.40 0.04
CA GLY A 314 1.48 12.88 -1.29
C GLY A 314 2.87 13.20 -1.86
N ALA A 315 3.51 12.19 -2.45
CA ALA A 315 4.68 12.37 -3.32
C ALA A 315 4.60 11.48 -4.57
N TYR A 316 5.23 11.90 -5.67
CA TYR A 316 5.14 11.26 -6.98
C TYR A 316 6.51 11.08 -7.65
N PHE A 317 6.74 10.00 -8.38
CA PHE A 317 7.93 9.78 -9.22
C PHE A 317 7.51 9.36 -10.64
N PRO A 318 8.35 9.45 -11.69
CA PRO A 318 8.08 8.78 -12.97
C PRO A 318 8.53 7.31 -12.94
N LEU A 319 7.76 6.41 -13.56
CA LEU A 319 8.16 5.02 -13.76
C LEU A 319 8.77 4.83 -15.15
N SER A 320 9.74 3.92 -15.22
CA SER A 320 10.29 3.43 -16.48
C SER A 320 9.24 2.63 -17.26
N PRO A 321 9.19 2.71 -18.60
CA PRO A 321 8.41 1.79 -19.45
C PRO A 321 8.64 0.30 -19.15
N SER A 322 9.80 -0.06 -18.59
CA SER A 322 10.09 -1.45 -18.17
C SER A 322 9.11 -1.99 -17.13
N TYR A 323 8.47 -1.15 -16.32
CA TYR A 323 7.42 -1.57 -15.37
C TYR A 323 6.12 -2.02 -16.04
N HIS A 324 5.98 -1.89 -17.35
CA HIS A 324 4.87 -2.46 -18.14
C HIS A 324 5.27 -3.74 -18.88
N THR A 325 6.48 -4.25 -18.66
CA THR A 325 6.93 -5.54 -19.18
C THR A 325 6.84 -6.58 -18.06
N PRO A 326 6.00 -7.62 -18.18
CA PRO A 326 5.98 -8.71 -17.20
C PRO A 326 7.37 -9.33 -17.03
N PRO A 327 7.74 -9.80 -15.82
CA PRO A 327 8.95 -10.58 -15.64
C PRO A 327 8.92 -11.79 -16.60
N ARG A 328 10.08 -12.11 -17.19
CA ARG A 328 10.18 -13.35 -17.97
C ARG A 328 10.11 -14.52 -17.00
N ALA A 329 9.10 -15.36 -17.17
CA ALA A 329 8.93 -16.59 -16.40
C ALA A 329 10.27 -17.36 -16.30
N PRO A 330 10.71 -17.76 -15.09
CA PRO A 330 11.95 -18.51 -14.93
C PRO A 330 11.84 -19.83 -15.70
N HIS A 331 12.82 -20.09 -16.58
CA HIS A 331 12.83 -21.35 -17.33
C HIS A 331 12.94 -22.54 -16.38
N SER A 332 11.99 -23.46 -16.47
CA SER A 332 11.86 -24.62 -15.59
C SER A 332 13.04 -25.59 -15.73
N GLY A 333 14.03 -25.43 -14.85
CA GLY A 333 15.10 -26.41 -14.64
C GLY A 333 16.47 -25.81 -14.32
N ALA A 334 16.78 -25.73 -13.01
CA ALA A 334 18.09 -26.04 -12.39
C ALA A 334 19.41 -25.48 -13.00
N ALA A 335 19.40 -24.51 -13.91
CA ALA A 335 20.57 -24.08 -14.67
C ALA A 335 20.81 -22.56 -14.74
N ALA A 336 20.03 -21.75 -14.02
CA ALA A 336 20.14 -20.28 -14.04
C ALA A 336 21.36 -19.71 -13.25
N ALA A 337 22.07 -20.54 -12.50
CA ALA A 337 23.10 -20.13 -11.54
C ALA A 337 24.47 -19.74 -12.15
N ALA A 338 24.57 -19.48 -13.46
CA ALA A 338 25.85 -19.33 -14.16
C ALA A 338 26.02 -18.08 -15.04
N GLU A 339 24.96 -17.55 -15.67
CA GLU A 339 25.10 -16.42 -16.63
C GLU A 339 24.81 -15.03 -16.02
N ALA A 340 24.24 -14.95 -14.81
CA ALA A 340 24.02 -13.67 -14.13
C ALA A 340 25.32 -12.98 -13.66
N ALA A 341 26.44 -13.71 -13.57
CA ALA A 341 27.74 -13.18 -13.12
C ALA A 341 28.43 -12.23 -14.13
N GLY A 342 27.86 -12.04 -15.33
CA GLY A 342 28.54 -11.41 -16.47
C GLY A 342 28.44 -9.88 -16.62
N SER A 343 27.61 -9.18 -15.83
CA SER A 343 27.32 -7.75 -16.10
C SER A 343 26.97 -6.87 -14.88
N TYR A 344 27.40 -7.22 -13.66
CA TYR A 344 27.27 -6.37 -12.46
C TYR A 344 28.22 -5.15 -12.48
N GLY A 345 28.06 -4.29 -13.48
CA GLY A 345 28.79 -3.04 -13.69
C GLY A 345 28.30 -1.89 -12.80
N GLY A 346 28.44 -2.02 -11.48
CA GLY A 346 28.41 -0.88 -10.56
C GLY A 346 27.05 -0.18 -10.38
N PHE A 347 26.00 -0.92 -10.01
CA PHE A 347 24.84 -0.29 -9.37
C PHE A 347 25.24 0.26 -8.00
N GLY A 348 25.40 1.58 -7.90
CA GLY A 348 25.81 2.26 -6.68
C GLY A 348 24.70 2.25 -5.62
N SER A 349 24.78 1.29 -4.70
CA SER A 349 23.91 1.15 -3.53
C SER A 349 23.97 2.38 -2.63
N SER A 350 22.94 3.23 -2.69
CA SER A 350 22.60 4.26 -1.71
C SER A 350 21.13 4.62 -1.86
N LEU A 351 20.50 5.16 -0.80
CA LEU A 351 19.05 5.38 -0.56
C LEU A 351 18.51 4.31 0.42
N PHE A 352 18.02 4.65 1.63
CA PHE A 352 17.86 6.00 2.20
C PHE A 352 17.59 6.08 3.74
N ASP A 353 18.62 6.42 4.54
CA ASP A 353 18.50 6.40 6.01
C ASP A 353 17.63 7.53 6.64
N ALA A 354 16.55 7.15 7.35
CA ALA A 354 16.05 7.76 8.59
C ALA A 354 15.31 6.73 9.50
N GLY A 355 15.63 6.71 10.80
CA GLY A 355 15.03 5.84 11.82
C GLY A 355 14.19 6.56 12.89
N PHE A 356 13.52 5.80 13.78
CA PHE A 356 12.50 6.36 14.68
C PHE A 356 12.53 5.83 16.14
N PHE A 357 13.17 6.60 17.02
CA PHE A 357 12.86 6.56 18.46
C PHE A 357 11.66 7.46 18.77
N GLY A 358 10.78 7.03 19.68
CA GLY A 358 9.52 7.70 19.98
C GLY A 358 9.63 9.05 20.70
N ALA A 359 8.53 9.80 20.68
CA ALA A 359 8.34 11.09 21.36
C ALA A 359 6.95 11.10 22.06
N PRO A 360 6.72 11.98 23.07
CA PRO A 360 5.94 11.65 24.27
C PRO A 360 4.41 11.79 24.15
#